data_AF-A0A9E3EMY0-F1
#
_entry.id   AF-A0A9E3EMY0-F1
#
_cell.length_a   1.000
_cell.length_b   1.000
_cell.length_c   1.000
_cell.angle_alpha   90.00
_cell.angle_beta   90.00
_cell.angle_gamma   90.00
#
_symmetry.space_group_name_H-M   'P 1'
#
loop_
_entity.id
_entity.type
_entity.pdbx_description
1 polymer ?
#
loop_
_entity_poly.entity_id
_entity_poly.type
_entity_poly.pdbx_seq_one_letter_code
_entity_poly.pdbx_strand_id
1 'polypeptide(L)'
;MTHHDQRSEEHRVYIGTEETMTDVRERLAGISSKSVILVVPSQTQLRHAVAWKVLARWAQEQGREVSVASSDKQIRALARSVRFVLIPAELPSEQRPRTVQNGEGQRKRRGKAS
;
A
#
# COMPACT_ATOMS: atom_id res chain seq x y z
N MET A 1 -17.80 5.02 29.73
CA MET A 1 -16.62 4.13 29.67
C MET A 1 -16.81 3.22 28.47
N THR A 2 -16.39 3.65 27.29
CA THR A 2 -16.48 2.85 26.07
C THR A 2 -15.22 2.01 25.94
N HIS A 3 -15.41 0.70 25.96
CA HIS A 3 -14.38 -0.32 25.78
C HIS A 3 -13.65 -0.09 24.45
N HIS A 4 -12.45 0.49 24.49
CA HIS A 4 -11.49 0.38 23.39
C HIS A 4 -10.88 -1.02 23.47
N ASP A 5 -11.38 -1.91 22.62
CA ASP A 5 -10.86 -3.26 22.40
C ASP A 5 -9.40 -3.14 21.91
N GLN A 6 -8.45 -3.30 22.82
CA GLN A 6 -7.02 -3.43 22.52
C GLN A 6 -6.74 -4.78 21.86
N ARG A 7 -7.19 -4.97 20.62
CA ARG A 7 -7.05 -6.26 19.91
C ARG A 7 -6.50 -6.01 18.50
N SER A 8 -5.18 -5.93 18.44
CA SER A 8 -4.38 -5.96 17.20
C SER A 8 -4.88 -5.00 16.12
N GLU A 9 -4.72 -3.68 16.35
CA GLU A 9 -4.90 -2.68 15.31
C GLU A 9 -3.80 -2.83 14.26
N GLU A 10 -4.07 -3.66 13.27
CA GLU A 10 -3.23 -3.86 12.10
C GLU A 10 -3.14 -2.52 11.35
N HIS A 11 -2.02 -1.82 11.50
CA HIS A 11 -1.88 -0.47 10.99
C HIS A 11 -1.58 -0.50 9.49
N ARG A 12 -2.42 0.12 8.67
CA ARG A 12 -2.27 0.12 7.21
C ARG A 12 -1.54 1.37 6.74
N VAL A 13 -0.44 1.17 6.01
CA VAL A 13 0.39 2.22 5.44
C VAL A 13 0.28 2.17 3.92
N TYR A 14 -0.35 3.19 3.34
CA TYR A 14 -0.48 3.34 1.90
C TYR A 14 0.74 4.08 1.33
N ILE A 15 1.38 3.45 0.35
CA ILE A 15 2.56 3.98 -0.32
C ILE A 15 2.16 4.75 -1.57
N GLY A 16 2.69 5.96 -1.70
CA GLY A 16 2.60 6.80 -2.89
C GLY A 16 3.43 6.27 -4.04
N THR A 17 3.12 6.72 -5.24
CA THR A 17 3.80 6.26 -6.47
C THR A 17 5.26 6.72 -6.54
N GLU A 18 5.58 7.83 -5.89
CA GLU A 18 6.91 8.48 -5.88
C GLU A 18 7.68 8.27 -4.58
N GLU A 19 7.04 7.67 -3.55
CA GLU A 19 7.71 7.39 -2.29
C GLU A 19 8.86 6.39 -2.49
N THR A 20 9.98 6.70 -1.86
CA THR A 20 11.16 5.84 -1.84
C THR A 20 11.16 4.94 -0.61
N MET A 21 12.03 3.93 -0.59
CA MET A 21 12.13 3.03 0.56
C MET A 21 12.60 3.76 1.84
N THR A 22 13.33 4.86 1.68
CA THR A 22 13.74 5.73 2.80
C THR A 22 12.52 6.38 3.44
N ASP A 23 11.65 6.98 2.64
CA ASP A 23 10.41 7.61 3.11
C ASP A 23 9.52 6.59 3.84
N VAL A 24 9.37 5.40 3.27
CA VAL A 24 8.61 4.30 3.89
C VAL A 24 9.19 3.93 5.25
N ARG A 25 10.52 3.81 5.35
CA ARG A 25 11.19 3.45 6.61
C ARG A 25 10.99 4.53 7.67
N GLU A 26 11.16 5.80 7.33
CA GLU A 26 10.97 6.91 8.27
C GLU A 26 9.53 6.94 8.80
N ARG A 27 8.56 6.70 7.91
CA ARG A 27 7.14 6.61 8.27
C ARG A 27 6.86 5.42 9.18
N LEU A 28 7.47 4.26 8.91
CA LEU A 28 7.38 3.08 9.77
C LEU A 28 8.03 3.29 11.14
N ALA A 29 9.09 4.10 11.22
CA ALA A 29 9.74 4.43 12.49
C ALA A 29 8.83 5.25 13.41
N GLY A 30 7.97 6.11 12.84
CA GLY A 30 7.00 6.90 13.60
C GLY A 30 5.76 6.13 14.08
N ILE A 31 5.54 4.91 13.59
CA ILE A 31 4.36 4.10 13.94
C ILE A 31 4.65 3.26 15.19
N SER A 32 3.81 3.33 16.22
CA SER A 32 3.98 2.52 17.44
C SER A 32 3.50 1.06 17.30
N SER A 33 2.73 0.74 16.26
CA SER A 33 2.20 -0.61 16.04
C SER A 33 3.30 -1.61 15.67
N LYS A 34 3.25 -2.79 16.32
CA LYS A 34 4.17 -3.91 16.03
C LYS A 34 3.87 -4.61 14.71
N SER A 35 2.60 -4.68 14.33
CA SER A 35 2.15 -5.26 13.06
C SER A 35 1.66 -4.16 12.12
N VAL A 36 2.18 -4.17 10.90
CA VAL A 36 1.91 -3.16 9.87
C VAL A 36 1.64 -3.83 8.52
N ILE A 37 0.59 -3.39 7.83
CA ILE A 37 0.36 -3.71 6.42
C ILE A 37 0.87 -2.57 5.55
N LEU A 38 1.82 -2.89 4.69
CA LEU A 38 2.27 -2.03 3.60
C LEU A 38 1.42 -2.26 2.35
N VAL A 39 0.62 -1.26 1.97
CA VAL A 39 -0.18 -1.27 0.74
C VAL A 39 0.60 -0.60 -0.37
N VAL A 40 1.11 -1.38 -1.32
CA VAL A 40 2.02 -0.92 -2.38
C VAL A 40 1.29 -0.89 -3.73
N PRO A 41 1.12 0.28 -4.35
CA PRO A 41 0.51 0.40 -5.68
C PRO A 41 1.41 -0.20 -6.77
N SER A 42 0.82 -0.50 -7.93
CA SER A 42 1.56 -1.05 -9.07
C SER A 42 2.56 -0.06 -9.67
N GLN A 43 2.21 1.22 -9.65
CA GLN A 43 3.10 2.32 -10.04
C GLN A 43 3.85 2.75 -8.79
N THR A 44 5.11 2.35 -8.66
CA THR A 44 5.94 2.65 -7.48
C THR A 44 7.41 2.63 -7.83
N GLN A 45 8.22 3.42 -7.14
CA GLN A 45 9.68 3.36 -7.20
C GLN A 45 10.27 2.21 -6.36
N LEU A 46 9.46 1.52 -5.54
CA LEU A 46 9.89 0.41 -4.68
C LEU A 46 10.16 -0.89 -5.44
N ARG A 47 10.88 -0.85 -6.57
CA ARG A 47 11.19 -2.01 -7.42
C ARG A 47 12.61 -2.56 -7.25
N HIS A 48 13.40 -1.95 -6.36
CA HIS A 48 14.81 -2.31 -6.14
C HIS A 48 14.96 -3.35 -5.03
N ALA A 49 15.45 -4.55 -5.37
CA ALA A 49 15.59 -5.66 -4.42
C ALA A 49 16.47 -5.35 -3.19
N VAL A 50 17.53 -4.55 -3.37
CA VAL A 50 18.41 -4.13 -2.26
C VAL A 50 17.63 -3.33 -1.22
N ALA A 51 16.74 -2.44 -1.66
CA ALA A 51 15.93 -1.62 -0.77
C ALA A 51 14.99 -2.47 0.11
N TRP A 52 14.37 -3.51 -0.47
CA TRP A 52 13.53 -4.45 0.27
C TRP A 52 14.32 -5.24 1.32
N LYS A 53 15.57 -5.63 1.02
CA LYS A 53 16.44 -6.32 2.00
C LYS A 53 16.80 -5.42 3.17
N VAL A 54 17.11 -4.14 2.90
CA VAL A 54 17.39 -3.15 3.93
C VAL A 54 16.15 -2.95 4.82
N LEU A 55 14.97 -2.80 4.22
CA LEU A 55 13.72 -2.67 4.96
C LEU A 55 13.45 -3.92 5.83
N ALA A 56 13.63 -5.12 5.28
CA ALA A 56 13.42 -6.36 6.02
C ALA A 56 14.35 -6.51 7.21
N ARG A 57 15.64 -6.19 7.03
CA ARG A 57 16.60 -6.17 8.12
C ARG A 57 16.20 -5.17 9.21
N TRP A 58 15.83 -3.95 8.81
CA TRP A 58 15.37 -2.93 9.76
C TRP A 58 14.12 -3.38 10.52
N ALA A 59 13.13 -3.96 9.85
CA ALA A 59 11.92 -4.47 10.49
C ALA A 59 12.24 -5.57 11.52
N GLN A 60 13.16 -6.48 11.19
CA GLN A 60 13.64 -7.52 12.10
C GLN A 60 14.37 -6.94 13.32
N GLU A 61 15.28 -5.98 13.11
CA GLU A 61 16.01 -5.30 14.18
C GLU A 61 15.07 -4.53 15.12
N GLN A 62 13.93 -4.05 14.62
CA GLN A 62 12.90 -3.37 15.41
C GLN A 62 11.83 -4.32 15.97
N GLY A 63 11.91 -5.63 15.72
CA GLY A 63 10.90 -6.62 16.15
C GLY A 63 9.51 -6.34 15.59
N ARG A 64 9.43 -5.81 14.36
CA ARG A 64 8.19 -5.44 13.67
C ARG A 64 7.79 -6.52 12.67
N GLU A 65 6.49 -6.75 12.59
CA GLU A 65 5.86 -7.64 11.61
C GLU A 65 5.32 -6.81 10.46
N VAL A 66 5.86 -7.02 9.26
CA VAL A 66 5.46 -6.29 8.05
C VAL A 66 4.80 -7.25 7.06
N SER A 67 3.54 -6.97 6.77
CA SER A 67 2.73 -7.63 5.75
C SER A 67 2.63 -6.74 4.52
N VAL A 68 2.54 -7.30 3.32
CA VAL A 68 2.51 -6.55 2.05
C VAL A 68 1.26 -6.90 1.26
N ALA A 69 0.50 -5.86 0.91
CA ALA A 69 -0.63 -5.94 0.00
C ALA A 69 -0.26 -5.26 -1.33
N SER A 70 -0.24 -6.00 -2.44
CA SER A 70 -0.03 -5.40 -3.75
C SER A 70 -0.63 -6.24 -4.88
N SER A 71 -1.26 -5.57 -5.84
CA SER A 71 -1.72 -6.18 -7.08
C SER A 71 -0.57 -6.47 -8.06
N ASP A 72 0.60 -5.90 -7.84
CA ASP A 72 1.77 -6.03 -8.71
C ASP A 72 2.57 -7.33 -8.46
N LYS A 73 2.80 -8.12 -9.51
CA LYS A 73 3.51 -9.41 -9.42
C LYS A 73 4.98 -9.25 -9.03
N GLN A 74 5.65 -8.20 -9.52
CA GLN A 74 7.06 -7.94 -9.24
C GLN A 74 7.23 -7.57 -7.77
N ILE A 75 6.36 -6.69 -7.25
CA ILE A 75 6.36 -6.31 -5.83
C ILE A 75 6.11 -7.52 -4.93
N ARG A 76 5.14 -8.38 -5.27
CA ARG A 76 4.90 -9.62 -4.50
C ARG A 76 6.11 -10.56 -4.52
N ALA A 77 6.81 -10.68 -5.64
CA ALA A 77 8.03 -11.49 -5.73
C ALA A 77 9.16 -10.91 -4.86
N LEU A 78 9.35 -9.59 -4.85
CA LEU A 78 10.33 -8.92 -4.02
C LEU A 78 10.02 -9.10 -2.52
N ALA A 79 8.78 -8.86 -2.11
CA ALA A 79 8.33 -9.07 -0.73
C ALA A 79 8.53 -10.54 -0.28
N ARG A 80 8.18 -11.50 -1.14
CA ARG A 80 8.43 -12.92 -0.86
C ARG A 80 9.92 -13.24 -0.74
N SER A 81 10.77 -12.62 -1.55
CA SER A 81 12.23 -12.85 -1.51
C SER A 81 12.86 -12.45 -0.17
N VAL A 82 12.25 -11.49 0.54
CA VAL A 82 12.69 -11.03 1.88
C VAL A 82 11.84 -11.59 3.02
N ARG A 83 11.01 -12.61 2.73
CA ARG A 83 10.14 -13.32 3.69
C ARG A 83 9.08 -12.46 4.36
N PHE A 84 8.64 -11.39 3.70
CA PHE A 84 7.46 -10.65 4.16
C PHE A 84 6.18 -11.45 3.89
N VAL A 85 5.21 -11.29 4.79
CA VAL A 85 3.90 -11.93 4.65
C VAL A 85 3.16 -11.23 3.51
N LEU A 86 2.63 -12.02 2.57
CA LEU A 86 1.81 -11.49 1.49
C LEU A 86 0.34 -11.61 1.87
N ILE A 87 -0.40 -10.52 1.73
CA ILE A 87 -1.86 -10.52 1.88
C ILE A 87 -2.55 -10.18 0.56
N PRO A 88 -3.79 -10.67 0.33
CA PRO A 88 -4.54 -10.35 -0.86
C PRO A 88 -4.68 -8.83 -1.07
N ALA A 89 -4.47 -8.37 -2.30
CA ALA A 89 -4.69 -6.97 -2.66
C ALA A 89 -6.18 -6.61 -2.77
N GLU A 90 -7.06 -7.61 -2.79
CA GLU A 90 -8.52 -7.45 -2.69
C GLU A 90 -8.91 -7.11 -1.25
N LEU A 91 -8.62 -5.86 -0.89
CA LEU A 91 -9.31 -5.17 0.19
C LEU A 91 -10.35 -4.24 -0.46
N PRO A 92 -11.54 -4.06 0.13
CA PRO A 92 -12.63 -3.30 -0.47
C PRO A 92 -12.13 -1.92 -0.92
N SER A 93 -12.61 -1.54 -2.09
CA SER A 93 -12.11 -0.48 -2.96
C SER A 93 -12.35 0.92 -2.40
N GLU A 94 -11.66 1.26 -1.32
CA GLU A 94 -11.52 2.62 -0.79
C GLU A 94 -10.03 2.81 -0.55
N GLN A 95 -9.21 3.18 -1.52
CA GLN A 95 -9.06 4.55 -1.97
C GLN A 95 -8.20 4.52 -3.24
N ARG A 96 -8.84 4.55 -4.40
CA ARG A 96 -8.16 5.15 -5.56
C ARG A 96 -8.12 6.65 -5.30
N PRO A 97 -6.98 7.34 -5.40
CA PRO A 97 -7.01 8.77 -5.63
C PRO A 97 -7.85 8.94 -6.90
N ARG A 98 -9.01 9.57 -6.76
CA ARG A 98 -9.78 10.02 -7.91
C ARG A 98 -8.93 11.09 -8.57
N THR A 99 -8.05 10.72 -9.48
CA THR A 99 -7.61 11.65 -10.51
C THR A 99 -8.89 12.01 -11.24
N VAL A 100 -9.36 13.22 -10.96
CA VAL A 100 -10.37 13.93 -11.73
C VAL A 100 -10.02 13.78 -13.21
N GLN A 101 -10.66 12.84 -13.89
CA GLN A 101 -10.78 12.91 -15.33
C GLN A 101 -11.71 14.09 -15.56
N ASN A 102 -11.08 15.24 -15.75
CA ASN A 102 -11.67 16.43 -16.34
C ASN A 102 -12.16 16.04 -17.75
N GLY A 103 -13.31 15.38 -17.82
CA GLY A 103 -14.06 15.11 -19.03
C GLY A 103 -15.00 16.27 -19.24
N GLU A 104 -14.48 17.34 -19.85
CA GLU A 104 -15.27 18.43 -20.37
C GLU A 104 -16.45 17.92 -21.22
N GLY A 105 -17.64 18.35 -20.82
CA GLY A 105 -18.65 18.89 -21.75
C GLY A 105 -19.08 18.00 -22.93
N GLN A 106 -20.03 17.11 -22.66
CA GLN A 106 -21.38 17.15 -23.27
C GLN A 106 -21.50 17.76 -24.68
N ARG A 107 -21.79 16.93 -25.71
CA ARG A 107 -22.76 17.31 -26.77
C ARG A 107 -23.38 16.11 -27.52
N LYS A 108 -24.65 15.90 -27.17
CA LYS A 108 -25.82 15.59 -28.02
C LYS A 108 -25.79 14.34 -28.94
N ARG A 109 -26.53 13.32 -28.51
CA ARG A 109 -27.30 12.42 -29.40
C ARG A 109 -28.74 12.29 -28.90
N ARG A 110 -29.67 12.95 -29.57
CA ARG A 110 -31.09 12.52 -29.63
C ARG A 110 -31.49 12.55 -31.10
N GLY A 111 -31.34 11.41 -31.76
CA GLY A 111 -32.25 11.03 -32.84
C GLY A 111 -33.42 10.29 -32.20
N LYS A 112 -34.65 10.66 -32.55
CA LYS A 112 -35.79 9.76 -32.46
C LYS A 112 -36.74 10.09 -33.61
N ALA A 113 -36.83 9.13 -34.52
CA ALA A 113 -37.85 9.03 -35.54
C ALA A 113 -39.19 8.66 -34.89
N SER A 114 -40.28 9.27 -35.38
CA SER A 114 -41.58 8.68 -35.70
C SER A 114 -42.42 9.76 -36.37
#